data_AF-A0AAD2J2D4-F1
#
_entry.id   AF-A0AAD2J2D4-F1
#
_cell.length_a   1.000
_cell.length_b   1.000
_cell.length_c   1.000
_cell.angle_alpha   90.00
_cell.angle_beta   90.00
_cell.angle_gamma   90.00
#
_symmetry.space_group_name_H-M   'P 1'
#
loop_
_entity.id
_entity.type
_entity.pdbx_description
1 polymer ?
#
loop_
_entity_poly.entity_id
_entity_poly.type
_entity_poly.pdbx_seq_one_letter_code
_entity_poly.pdbx_strand_id
1 'polypeptide(L)'
;MLLETQALRQSIALGDDDWESAVLAAFHRLSKAEQRLAADPDTRFEEWEQRNREFHRELIRACPSRWLHHFLGILYQQAERYRRLTVTRKPIARDLDDEHKGILDATLARDADRACELLAAHIRLTYEAVARLPPDLFTPD
;
A
#
# COMPACT_ATOMS: atom_id res chain seq x y z
N MET A 1 -2.59 -5.47 10.07
CA MET A 1 -2.64 -6.91 9.76
C MET A 1 -1.30 -7.54 10.13
N LEU A 2 -1.27 -8.79 10.60
CA LEU A 2 -0.08 -9.38 11.24
C LEU A 2 1.09 -9.63 10.25
N LEU A 3 0.78 -10.06 9.03
CA LEU A 3 1.80 -10.48 8.05
C LEU A 3 2.59 -9.29 7.49
N GLU A 4 1.90 -8.22 7.10
CA GLU A 4 2.49 -7.00 6.55
C GLU A 4 3.40 -6.32 7.58
N THR A 5 2.93 -6.19 8.82
CA THR A 5 3.72 -5.59 9.90
C THR A 5 4.93 -6.45 10.26
N GLN A 6 4.81 -7.78 10.24
CA GLN A 6 5.95 -8.66 10.49
C GLN A 6 7.00 -8.52 9.38
N ALA A 7 6.59 -8.49 8.13
CA ALA A 7 7.50 -8.35 6.99
C ALA A 7 8.16 -6.97 6.96
N LEU A 8 7.42 -5.90 7.28
CA LEU A 8 7.97 -4.55 7.37
C LEU A 8 8.98 -4.43 8.52
N ARG A 9 8.65 -4.95 9.72
CA ARG A 9 9.58 -4.97 10.86
C ARG A 9 10.89 -5.69 10.54
N GLN A 10 10.81 -6.83 9.86
CA GLN A 10 12.01 -7.55 9.42
C GLN A 10 12.81 -6.76 8.38
N SER A 11 12.12 -6.09 7.45
CA SER A 11 12.79 -5.26 6.44
C SER A 11 13.48 -4.06 7.05
N ILE A 12 12.85 -3.39 8.03
CA ILE A 12 13.46 -2.30 8.80
C ILE A 12 14.68 -2.79 9.59
N ALA A 13 14.65 -4.01 10.13
CA ALA A 13 15.78 -4.55 10.91
C ALA A 13 16.96 -4.99 10.02
N LEU A 14 16.70 -5.44 8.79
CA LEU A 14 17.69 -6.12 7.93
C LEU A 14 18.06 -5.34 6.68
N GLY A 15 17.31 -4.30 6.33
CA GLY A 15 17.51 -3.52 5.12
C GLY A 15 18.76 -2.65 5.18
N ASP A 16 19.44 -2.54 4.06
CA ASP A 16 20.63 -1.73 3.82
C ASP A 16 20.28 -0.38 3.14
N ASP A 17 21.31 0.41 2.81
CA ASP A 17 21.15 1.71 2.15
C ASP A 17 20.53 1.57 0.74
N ASP A 18 20.80 0.46 0.06
CA ASP A 18 20.18 0.14 -1.23
C ASP A 18 18.66 -0.08 -1.06
N TRP A 19 18.25 -0.69 0.06
CA TRP A 19 16.83 -0.87 0.39
C TRP A 19 16.14 0.44 0.72
N GLU A 20 16.75 1.28 1.55
CA GLU A 20 16.19 2.61 1.83
C GLU A 20 16.04 3.44 0.54
N SER A 21 17.05 3.40 -0.32
CA SER A 21 17.03 4.09 -1.62
C SER A 21 15.92 3.56 -2.53
N ALA A 22 15.71 2.25 -2.57
CA ALA A 22 14.63 1.63 -3.35
C ALA A 22 13.25 2.01 -2.82
N VAL A 23 13.05 2.02 -1.50
CA VAL A 23 11.78 2.44 -0.86
C VAL A 23 11.49 3.91 -1.17
N LEU A 24 12.48 4.79 -1.03
CA LEU A 24 12.33 6.22 -1.31
C LEU A 24 12.01 6.48 -2.80
N ALA A 25 12.69 5.77 -3.71
CA ALA A 25 12.43 5.89 -5.14
C ALA A 25 11.03 5.38 -5.52
N ALA A 26 10.56 4.30 -4.89
CA ALA A 26 9.22 3.77 -5.11
C ALA A 26 8.14 4.73 -4.59
N PHE A 27 8.33 5.31 -3.40
CA PHE A 27 7.43 6.34 -2.87
C PHE A 27 7.34 7.56 -3.79
N HIS A 28 8.47 8.09 -4.27
CA HIS A 28 8.47 9.23 -5.19
C HIS A 28 7.66 8.97 -6.46
N ARG A 29 7.75 7.74 -6.99
CA ARG A 29 6.94 7.33 -8.14
C ARG A 29 5.45 7.21 -7.79
N LEU A 30 5.13 6.72 -6.60
CA LEU A 30 3.76 6.59 -6.10
C LEU A 30 3.12 7.96 -5.88
N SER A 31 3.76 8.87 -5.15
CA SER A 31 3.25 10.22 -4.88
C SER A 31 2.89 10.97 -6.18
N LYS A 32 3.75 10.86 -7.22
CA LYS A 32 3.43 11.43 -8.55
C LYS A 32 2.23 10.76 -9.22
N ALA A 33 2.05 9.45 -9.05
CA ALA A 33 0.90 8.74 -9.60
C ALA A 33 -0.38 9.08 -8.84
N GLU A 34 -0.32 9.34 -7.53
CA GLU A 34 -1.45 9.78 -6.70
C GLU A 34 -1.93 11.17 -7.11
N GLN A 35 -1.02 12.11 -7.35
CA GLN A 35 -1.36 13.43 -7.89
C GLN A 35 -2.08 13.33 -9.26
N ARG A 36 -1.64 12.42 -10.13
CA ARG A 36 -2.28 12.18 -11.43
C ARG A 36 -3.64 11.50 -11.27
N LEU A 37 -3.74 10.53 -10.36
CA LEU A 37 -4.99 9.84 -10.04
C LEU A 37 -6.04 10.81 -9.53
N ALA A 38 -5.68 11.75 -8.66
CA ALA A 38 -6.59 12.78 -8.16
C ALA A 38 -7.17 13.66 -9.28
N ALA A 39 -6.40 13.88 -10.36
CA ALA A 39 -6.85 14.67 -11.51
C ALA A 39 -7.71 13.86 -12.51
N ASP A 40 -7.45 12.56 -12.68
CA ASP A 40 -8.16 11.69 -13.62
C ASP A 40 -8.21 10.23 -13.11
N PRO A 41 -9.15 9.91 -12.19
CA PRO A 41 -9.20 8.60 -11.55
C PRO A 41 -9.43 7.43 -12.51
N ASP A 42 -10.21 7.64 -13.58
CA ASP A 42 -10.65 6.58 -14.49
C ASP A 42 -9.51 6.10 -15.39
N THR A 43 -8.66 7.00 -15.88
CA THR A 43 -7.55 6.64 -16.78
C THR A 43 -6.25 6.34 -16.05
N ARG A 44 -6.09 6.81 -14.81
CA ARG A 44 -4.83 6.72 -14.05
C ARG A 44 -4.79 5.61 -13.02
N PHE A 45 -5.90 4.92 -12.78
CA PHE A 45 -5.96 3.83 -11.81
C PHE A 45 -4.86 2.77 -12.02
N GLU A 46 -4.62 2.33 -13.25
CA GLU A 46 -3.65 1.27 -13.55
C GLU A 46 -2.21 1.70 -13.27
N GLU A 47 -1.87 2.94 -13.62
CA GLU A 47 -0.58 3.54 -13.32
C GLU A 47 -0.38 3.60 -11.79
N TRP A 48 -1.36 4.14 -11.08
CA TRP A 48 -1.33 4.23 -9.62
C TRP A 48 -1.22 2.87 -8.94
N GLU A 49 -2.05 1.89 -9.30
CA GLU A 49 -2.04 0.56 -8.68
C GLU A 49 -0.69 -0.14 -8.90
N GLN A 50 -0.07 0.04 -10.08
CA GLN A 50 1.27 -0.47 -10.33
C GLN A 50 2.33 0.19 -9.45
N ARG A 51 2.25 1.51 -9.21
CA ARG A 51 3.18 2.21 -8.31
C ARG A 51 2.93 1.86 -6.83
N ASN A 52 1.67 1.71 -6.45
CA ASN A 52 1.25 1.31 -5.11
C ASN A 52 1.81 -0.08 -4.76
N ARG A 53 1.66 -1.04 -5.69
CA ARG A 53 2.21 -2.39 -5.55
C ARG A 53 3.73 -2.38 -5.42
N GLU A 54 4.40 -1.54 -6.21
CA GLU A 54 5.84 -1.39 -6.15
C GLU A 54 6.27 -0.87 -4.77
N PHE A 55 5.66 0.20 -4.27
CA PHE A 55 5.97 0.75 -2.95
C PHE A 55 5.80 -0.27 -1.82
N HIS A 56 4.65 -0.95 -1.75
CA HIS A 56 4.42 -1.98 -0.73
C HIS A 56 5.40 -3.15 -0.83
N ARG A 57 5.81 -3.53 -2.04
CA ARG A 57 6.82 -4.57 -2.25
C ARG A 57 8.19 -4.12 -1.76
N GLU A 58 8.62 -2.90 -2.11
CA GLU A 58 9.92 -2.38 -1.68
C GLU A 58 10.00 -2.23 -0.16
N LEU A 59 8.90 -1.79 0.50
CA LEU A 59 8.80 -1.71 1.96
C LEU A 59 9.18 -3.03 2.65
N ILE A 60 8.82 -4.17 2.04
CA ILE A 60 9.04 -5.49 2.63
C ILE A 60 10.20 -6.27 2.00
N ARG A 61 10.92 -5.72 1.01
CA ARG A 61 11.85 -6.50 0.17
C ARG A 61 13.00 -7.12 0.96
N ALA A 62 13.42 -6.47 2.05
CA ALA A 62 14.51 -6.93 2.91
C ALA A 62 14.06 -8.02 3.91
N CYS A 63 12.76 -8.34 3.98
CA CYS A 63 12.26 -9.49 4.72
C CYS A 63 12.80 -10.80 4.08
N PRO A 64 13.48 -11.66 4.83
CA PRO A 64 14.11 -12.88 4.28
C PRO A 64 13.10 -14.01 4.02
N SER A 65 11.87 -13.89 4.53
CA SER A 65 10.88 -14.97 4.46
C SER A 65 10.17 -15.00 3.11
N ARG A 66 10.60 -15.90 2.22
CA ARG A 66 9.92 -16.17 0.94
C ARG A 66 8.41 -16.47 1.08
N TRP A 67 8.02 -17.06 2.21
CA TRP A 67 6.61 -17.39 2.47
C TRP A 67 5.80 -16.15 2.82
N LEU A 68 6.36 -15.21 3.58
CA LEU A 68 5.69 -13.94 3.83
C LEU A 68 5.47 -13.18 2.51
N HIS A 69 6.50 -13.11 1.65
CA HIS A 69 6.35 -12.53 0.30
C HIS A 69 5.26 -13.19 -0.51
N HIS A 70 5.21 -14.54 -0.50
CA HIS A 70 4.19 -15.29 -1.24
C HIS A 70 2.78 -14.99 -0.76
N PHE A 71 2.52 -15.10 0.55
CA PHE A 71 1.18 -14.84 1.11
C PHE A 71 0.76 -13.38 0.94
N LEU A 72 1.69 -12.43 1.14
CA LEU A 72 1.42 -11.01 0.93
C LEU A 72 1.10 -10.71 -0.54
N GLY A 73 1.76 -11.37 -1.49
CA GLY A 73 1.42 -11.26 -2.91
C GLY A 73 -0.01 -11.72 -3.21
N ILE A 74 -0.45 -12.83 -2.63
CA ILE A 74 -1.83 -13.33 -2.76
C ILE A 74 -2.83 -12.33 -2.16
N LEU A 75 -2.58 -11.87 -0.93
CA LEU A 75 -3.46 -10.91 -0.24
C LEU A 75 -3.56 -9.59 -1.01
N TYR A 76 -2.44 -9.12 -1.54
CA TYR A 76 -2.39 -7.90 -2.34
C TYR A 76 -3.27 -8.01 -3.60
N GLN A 77 -3.18 -9.12 -4.34
CA GLN A 77 -4.01 -9.37 -5.52
C GLN A 77 -5.51 -9.42 -5.19
N GLN A 78 -5.88 -9.97 -4.03
CA GLN A 78 -7.28 -9.95 -3.59
C GLN A 78 -7.73 -8.53 -3.25
N ALA A 79 -6.89 -7.77 -2.53
CA ALA A 79 -7.17 -6.39 -2.14
C ALA A 79 -7.26 -5.43 -3.35
N GLU A 80 -6.48 -5.66 -4.42
CA GLU A 80 -6.48 -4.85 -5.65
C GLU A 80 -7.87 -4.77 -6.29
N ARG A 81 -8.60 -5.90 -6.36
CA ARG A 81 -9.95 -5.95 -6.93
C ARG A 81 -10.91 -5.01 -6.20
N TYR A 82 -10.82 -4.99 -4.88
CA TYR A 82 -11.65 -4.13 -4.06
C TYR A 82 -11.19 -2.65 -4.07
N ARG A 83 -9.88 -2.39 -4.18
CA ARG A 83 -9.35 -1.04 -4.44
C ARG A 83 -9.87 -0.46 -5.75
N ARG A 84 -9.92 -1.26 -6.81
CA ARG A 84 -10.48 -0.81 -8.10
C ARG A 84 -11.92 -0.32 -7.97
N LEU A 85 -12.76 -1.06 -7.23
CA LEU A 85 -14.15 -0.67 -7.00
C LEU A 85 -14.27 0.61 -6.16
N THR A 86 -13.46 0.75 -5.11
CA THR A 86 -13.52 1.91 -4.21
C THR A 86 -12.96 3.18 -4.86
N VAL A 87 -11.81 3.11 -5.53
CA VAL A 87 -11.15 4.28 -6.13
C VAL A 87 -11.91 4.83 -7.34
N THR A 88 -12.47 3.96 -8.21
CA THR A 88 -13.14 4.41 -9.45
C THR A 88 -14.59 4.86 -9.25
N ARG A 89 -15.32 4.31 -8.26
CA ARG A 89 -16.78 4.55 -8.15
C ARG A 89 -17.17 5.58 -7.10
N LYS A 90 -16.36 5.77 -6.06
CA LYS A 90 -16.57 6.81 -5.04
C LYS A 90 -15.24 7.07 -4.33
N PRO A 91 -14.48 8.08 -4.73
CA PRO A 91 -13.28 8.44 -3.98
C PRO A 91 -13.72 8.80 -2.55
N ILE A 92 -13.37 7.94 -1.61
CA ILE A 92 -13.37 8.34 -0.21
C ILE A 92 -12.31 9.42 -0.13
N ALA A 93 -12.68 10.59 0.41
CA ALA A 93 -11.70 11.63 0.70
C ALA A 93 -10.69 11.06 1.71
N ARG A 94 -9.58 10.53 1.18
CA ARG A 94 -8.40 10.06 1.89
C ARG A 94 -7.22 10.80 1.31
N ASP A 95 -6.39 11.33 2.17
CA ASP A 95 -5.10 11.85 1.75
C ASP A 95 -4.12 10.68 1.69
N LEU A 96 -4.15 9.95 0.57
CA LEU A 96 -3.31 8.76 0.36
C LEU A 96 -1.82 9.12 0.37
N ASP A 97 -1.47 10.31 -0.11
CA ASP A 97 -0.09 10.80 -0.13
C ASP A 97 0.41 10.99 1.31
N ASP A 98 -0.37 11.64 2.17
CA ASP A 98 -0.04 11.79 3.60
C ASP A 98 0.09 10.44 4.32
N GLU A 99 -0.81 9.49 4.04
CA GLU A 99 -0.74 8.14 4.62
C GLU A 99 0.56 7.41 4.21
N HIS A 100 0.87 7.37 2.91
CA HIS A 100 2.08 6.73 2.40
C HIS A 100 3.35 7.45 2.86
N LYS A 101 3.31 8.79 2.94
CA LYS A 101 4.41 9.59 3.45
C LYS A 101 4.70 9.27 4.92
N GLY A 102 3.66 9.17 5.75
CA GLY A 102 3.84 8.77 7.15
C GLY A 102 4.51 7.40 7.29
N ILE A 103 4.11 6.42 6.47
CA ILE A 103 4.72 5.09 6.46
C ILE A 103 6.20 5.17 6.02
N LEU A 104 6.49 5.92 4.96
CA LEU A 104 7.86 6.14 4.48
C LEU A 104 8.72 6.76 5.58
N ASP A 105 8.29 7.89 6.15
CA ASP A 105 9.08 8.66 7.11
C ASP A 105 9.42 7.80 8.34
N ALA A 106 8.45 7.03 8.86
CA ALA A 106 8.69 6.10 9.97
C ALA A 106 9.62 4.93 9.58
N THR A 107 9.51 4.44 8.34
CA THR A 107 10.37 3.36 7.82
C THR A 107 11.83 3.83 7.70
N LEU A 108 12.08 5.03 7.16
CA LEU A 108 13.41 5.61 7.03
C LEU A 108 14.00 6.04 8.38
N ALA A 109 13.16 6.42 9.34
CA ALA A 109 13.58 6.65 10.72
C ALA A 109 13.92 5.35 11.48
N ARG A 110 13.76 4.18 10.84
CA ARG A 110 13.90 2.85 11.44
C ARG A 110 12.99 2.62 12.65
N ASP A 111 11.91 3.39 12.77
CA ASP A 111 10.90 3.23 13.81
C ASP A 111 9.90 2.14 13.39
N ALA A 112 10.29 0.89 13.66
CA ALA A 112 9.50 -0.27 13.26
C ALA A 112 8.11 -0.30 13.91
N ASP A 113 7.96 0.19 15.13
CA ASP A 113 6.67 0.20 15.83
C ASP A 113 5.72 1.19 15.16
N ARG A 114 6.18 2.42 14.94
CA ARG A 114 5.38 3.45 14.28
C ARG A 114 5.06 3.10 12.83
N ALA A 115 6.03 2.59 12.08
CA ALA A 115 5.83 2.20 10.69
C ALA A 115 4.80 1.06 10.58
N CYS A 116 4.84 0.08 11.49
CA CYS A 116 3.87 -1.00 11.54
C CYS A 116 2.46 -0.50 11.91
N GLU A 117 2.35 0.41 12.87
CA GLU A 117 1.08 1.02 13.26
C GLU A 117 0.43 1.74 12.07
N LEU A 118 1.19 2.59 11.38
CA LEU A 118 0.74 3.35 10.22
C LEU A 118 0.35 2.43 9.05
N LEU A 119 1.16 1.42 8.74
CA LEU A 119 0.83 0.45 7.69
C LEU A 119 -0.44 -0.34 8.03
N ALA A 120 -0.60 -0.76 9.29
CA ALA A 120 -1.80 -1.46 9.72
C ALA A 120 -3.05 -0.58 9.65
N ALA A 121 -2.95 0.71 9.99
CA ALA A 121 -4.03 1.69 9.87
C ALA A 121 -4.40 1.91 8.39
N HIS A 122 -3.42 2.16 7.53
CA HIS A 122 -3.60 2.35 6.09
C HIS A 122 -4.38 1.19 5.43
N ILE A 123 -3.98 -0.06 5.72
CA ILE A 123 -4.65 -1.26 5.20
C ILE A 123 -6.08 -1.37 5.73
N ARG A 124 -6.29 -1.07 7.01
CA ARG A 124 -7.62 -1.13 7.64
C ARG A 124 -8.58 -0.13 7.02
N LEU A 125 -8.13 1.10 6.77
CA LEU A 125 -8.93 2.12 6.07
C LEU A 125 -9.33 1.67 4.67
N THR A 126 -8.45 0.94 3.97
CA THR A 126 -8.80 0.33 2.67
C THR A 126 -9.86 -0.75 2.83
N TYR A 127 -9.80 -1.57 3.87
CA TYR A 127 -10.87 -2.55 4.14
C TYR A 127 -12.21 -1.88 4.52
N GLU A 128 -12.18 -0.85 5.37
CA GLU A 128 -13.37 -0.10 5.76
C GLU A 128 -14.02 0.61 4.56
N ALA A 129 -13.21 1.09 3.62
CA ALA A 129 -13.68 1.64 2.36
C ALA A 129 -14.53 0.64 1.57
N VAL A 130 -14.06 -0.61 1.53
CA VAL A 130 -14.73 -1.71 0.83
C VAL A 130 -16.00 -2.13 1.55
N ALA A 131 -15.99 -2.18 2.88
CA ALA A 131 -17.16 -2.52 3.68
C ALA A 131 -18.32 -1.51 3.54
N ARG A 132 -18.03 -0.28 3.07
CA ARG A 132 -19.03 0.76 2.80
C ARG A 132 -19.59 0.71 1.37
N LEU A 133 -19.05 -0.15 0.50
CA LEU A 133 -19.60 -0.36 -0.83
C LEU A 133 -20.99 -1.04 -0.72
N PRO A 134 -21.99 -0.59 -1.50
CA PRO A 134 -23.31 -1.20 -1.46
C PRO A 134 -23.26 -2.68 -1.94
N PRO A 135 -24.09 -3.57 -1.37
CA PRO A 135 -23.96 -5.02 -1.57
C PRO A 135 -24.22 -5.49 -3.01
N ASP A 136 -25.01 -4.72 -3.76
CA ASP A 136 -25.37 -4.96 -5.16
C ASP A 136 -24.15 -4.98 -6.09
N LEU A 137 -23.06 -4.31 -5.71
CA LEU A 137 -21.78 -4.30 -6.43
C LEU A 137 -21.05 -5.65 -6.43
N PHE A 138 -21.45 -6.58 -5.55
CA PHE A 138 -20.83 -7.90 -5.42
C PHE A 138 -21.66 -9.03 -6.04
N THR A 139 -22.83 -8.73 -6.57
CA THR A 139 -23.69 -9.67 -7.30
C THR A 139 -23.28 -9.69 -8.78
N PRO A 140 -23.06 -10.87 -9.40
CA PRO A 140 -22.93 -10.97 -10.85
C PRO A 140 -24.29 -10.71 -11.52
N ASP A 141 -24.26 -10.09 -12.70
CA ASP A 141 -25.40 -10.04 -13.63
C ASP A 141 -25.85 -11.45 -14.07
#